data_AF-A0A6U3W9D7-F1
#
_entry.id   AF-A0A6U3W9D7-F1
#
_cell.length_a   1.000
_cell.length_b   1.000
_cell.length_c   1.000
_cell.angle_alpha   90.00
_cell.angle_beta   90.00
_cell.angle_gamma   90.00
#
_symmetry.space_group_name_H-M   'P 1'
#
loop_
_entity.id
_entity.type
_entity.pdbx_description
1 polymer ?
#
loop_
_entity_poly.entity_id
_entity_poly.type
_entity_poly.pdbx_seq_one_letter_code
_entity_poly.pdbx_strand_id
1 'polypeptide(L)'
;MKGLVTATTLGMVLSTSAFTSQPASSLFQRTTASSSASSSILHAANAEPFKITIDLPGEGLAANMKFPPVLDVPSELVEVRYSVPFGLDVAPKEGLAVCTKDGAGGEKVGDVLRYTSQWTLGLPRGDGVITTAMSFAGGIGWQVSMFDVARAGRWEDVVEALVTNEGSRTDEVVLLFERPLSTE
;
A
#
# COMPACT_ATOMS: atom_id res chain seq x y z
N MET A 1 -60.78 24.46 -8.38
CA MET A 1 -61.03 24.06 -6.97
C MET A 1 -59.68 23.63 -6.40
N LYS A 2 -58.82 24.54 -5.89
CA LYS A 2 -58.74 25.08 -4.51
C LYS A 2 -58.95 24.03 -3.40
N GLY A 3 -57.86 23.54 -2.81
CA GLY A 3 -57.79 22.83 -1.53
C GLY A 3 -56.33 22.88 -1.05
N LEU A 4 -55.95 23.90 -0.29
CA LEU A 4 -55.98 24.04 1.16
C LEU A 4 -54.69 23.50 1.81
N VAL A 5 -53.85 24.45 2.20
CA VAL A 5 -52.61 24.33 2.96
C VAL A 5 -52.95 24.07 4.44
N THR A 6 -52.22 23.18 5.10
CA THR A 6 -52.19 23.13 6.58
C THR A 6 -50.74 23.03 7.04
N ALA A 7 -50.30 24.05 7.79
CA ALA A 7 -49.00 24.17 8.44
C ALA A 7 -49.21 24.10 9.95
N THR A 8 -48.37 23.38 10.70
CA THR A 8 -48.29 23.46 12.18
C THR A 8 -46.92 22.91 12.64
N THR A 9 -45.93 23.77 12.91
CA THR A 9 -45.37 24.18 14.24
C THR A 9 -44.35 23.17 14.81
N LEU A 10 -43.04 23.43 14.71
CA LEU A 10 -42.15 24.16 15.65
C LEU A 10 -42.06 23.58 17.07
N GLY A 11 -40.89 23.04 17.44
CA GLY A 11 -40.56 22.62 18.80
C GLY A 11 -39.05 22.46 19.00
N MET A 12 -38.38 23.53 19.42
CA MET A 12 -37.02 23.55 19.98
C MET A 12 -37.11 23.42 21.50
N VAL A 13 -36.32 22.55 22.13
CA VAL A 13 -35.97 22.67 23.57
C VAL A 13 -34.52 22.23 23.80
N LEU A 14 -33.84 23.00 24.66
CA LEU A 14 -32.41 23.09 24.95
C LEU A 14 -31.86 22.07 25.95
N SER A 15 -30.54 21.89 25.85
CA SER A 15 -29.50 21.58 26.86
C SER A 15 -29.87 21.13 28.27
N THR A 16 -29.17 20.09 28.76
CA THR A 16 -28.30 20.17 29.95
C THR A 16 -27.28 19.03 29.96
N SER A 17 -25.99 19.37 30.04
CA SER A 17 -24.89 18.45 30.33
C SER A 17 -24.72 18.33 31.84
N ALA A 18 -24.64 17.12 32.38
CA ALA A 18 -24.23 16.88 33.77
C ALA A 18 -23.02 15.93 33.77
N PHE A 19 -21.85 16.50 34.02
CA PHE A 19 -20.64 15.79 34.41
C PHE A 19 -20.75 15.46 35.90
N THR A 20 -20.75 14.18 36.27
CA THR A 20 -20.48 13.74 37.64
C THR A 20 -19.33 12.75 37.61
N SER A 21 -18.27 13.13 38.32
CA SER A 21 -17.12 12.32 38.66
C SER A 21 -17.49 11.45 39.86
N GLN A 22 -17.24 10.15 39.79
CA GLN A 22 -17.06 9.32 40.98
C GLN A 22 -15.98 8.26 40.76
N PRO A 23 -15.02 8.12 41.68
CA PRO A 23 -13.96 7.12 41.63
C PRO A 23 -14.45 5.81 42.23
N ALA A 24 -14.21 4.70 41.54
CA ALA A 24 -14.37 3.36 42.10
C ALA A 24 -13.05 2.60 41.96
N SER A 25 -12.41 2.42 43.10
CA SER A 25 -11.33 1.48 43.36
C SER A 25 -11.77 0.05 43.01
N SER A 26 -10.96 -0.65 42.22
CA SER A 26 -10.89 -2.11 42.30
C SER A 26 -9.47 -2.59 42.07
N LEU A 27 -8.83 -2.95 43.18
CA LEU A 27 -7.71 -3.85 43.24
C LEU A 27 -8.23 -5.22 42.80
N PHE A 28 -7.80 -5.73 41.65
CA PHE A 28 -7.85 -7.17 41.38
C PHE A 28 -6.55 -7.63 40.72
N GLN A 29 -5.81 -8.36 41.53
CA GLN A 29 -4.66 -9.16 41.21
C GLN A 29 -5.12 -10.36 40.37
N ARG A 30 -4.54 -10.55 39.18
CA ARG A 30 -4.56 -11.85 38.50
C ARG A 30 -3.20 -12.11 37.83
N THR A 31 -2.35 -12.78 38.58
CA THR A 31 -1.32 -13.67 38.04
C THR A 31 -1.99 -14.75 37.19
N THR A 32 -1.49 -14.99 35.98
CA THR A 32 -0.88 -16.24 35.51
C THR A 32 -0.98 -16.37 33.98
N ALA A 33 0.20 -16.55 33.38
CA ALA A 33 0.49 -17.40 32.22
C ALA A 33 0.01 -17.02 30.81
N SER A 34 0.98 -17.16 29.89
CA SER A 34 0.83 -17.55 28.49
C SER A 34 0.32 -16.51 27.51
N SER A 35 1.26 -15.86 26.84
CA SER A 35 1.46 -16.18 25.42
C SER A 35 2.91 -15.88 25.07
N SER A 36 3.73 -16.93 25.01
CA SER A 36 4.89 -16.91 24.11
C SER A 36 4.32 -16.62 22.73
N ALA A 37 4.38 -15.35 22.31
CA ALA A 37 4.36 -15.06 20.90
C ALA A 37 5.60 -15.77 20.36
N SER A 38 5.40 -16.98 19.84
CA SER A 38 6.32 -17.55 18.87
C SER A 38 6.37 -16.51 17.75
N SER A 39 7.33 -15.58 17.87
CA SER A 39 7.90 -14.95 16.71
C SER A 39 8.44 -16.10 15.90
N SER A 40 7.64 -16.57 14.94
CA SER A 40 8.14 -17.33 13.82
C SER A 40 9.24 -16.47 13.26
N ILE A 41 10.48 -16.81 13.61
CA ILE A 41 11.67 -16.26 13.00
C ILE A 41 11.47 -16.65 11.54
N LEU A 42 10.99 -15.68 10.75
CA LEU A 42 11.07 -15.75 9.31
C LEU A 42 12.54 -16.05 9.06
N HIS A 43 12.80 -17.25 8.57
CA HIS A 43 14.08 -17.57 7.98
C HIS A 43 14.22 -16.56 6.85
N ALA A 44 14.91 -15.45 7.11
CA ALA A 44 15.48 -14.67 6.04
C ALA A 44 16.50 -15.63 5.42
N ALA A 45 16.08 -16.31 4.35
CA ALA A 45 17.01 -17.02 3.49
C ALA A 45 18.17 -16.07 3.20
N ASN A 46 19.37 -16.63 3.32
CA ASN A 46 20.65 -15.96 3.50
C ASN A 46 21.12 -15.26 2.21
N ALA A 47 20.24 -14.49 1.59
CA ALA A 47 20.43 -13.86 0.30
C ALA A 47 20.70 -12.36 0.49
N GLU A 48 21.64 -11.83 -0.31
CA GLU A 48 22.00 -10.42 -0.25
C GLU A 48 20.80 -9.53 -0.61
N PRO A 49 20.59 -8.40 0.10
CA PRO A 49 19.47 -7.52 -0.18
C PRO A 49 19.63 -6.89 -1.57
N PHE A 50 18.52 -6.84 -2.32
CA PHE A 50 18.47 -6.10 -3.57
C PHE A 50 18.72 -4.62 -3.32
N LYS A 51 19.51 -3.99 -4.20
CA LYS A 51 19.74 -2.55 -4.24
C LYS A 51 19.48 -2.08 -5.67
N ILE A 52 18.42 -1.30 -5.85
CA ILE A 52 17.98 -0.87 -7.17
C ILE A 52 17.52 0.59 -7.13
N THR A 53 17.75 1.30 -8.23
CA THR A 53 17.20 2.63 -8.49
C THR A 53 16.19 2.48 -9.61
N ILE A 54 14.95 2.86 -9.35
CA ILE A 54 13.84 2.77 -10.32
C ILE A 54 13.38 4.16 -10.68
N ASP A 55 13.32 4.45 -11.97
CA ASP A 55 12.68 5.67 -12.46
C ASP A 55 11.17 5.55 -12.30
N LEU A 56 10.59 6.43 -11.48
CA LEU A 56 9.17 6.44 -11.18
C LEU A 56 8.39 7.09 -12.33
N PRO A 57 7.10 6.72 -12.51
CA PRO A 57 6.26 7.40 -13.46
C PRO A 57 6.09 8.88 -13.06
N GLY A 58 6.40 9.78 -14.00
CA GLY A 58 6.50 11.22 -13.76
C GLY A 58 7.89 11.78 -14.08
N GLU A 59 7.99 13.07 -14.38
CA GLU A 59 9.24 13.66 -14.85
C GLU A 59 10.31 13.73 -13.74
N GLY A 60 11.43 13.01 -13.93
CA GLY A 60 12.66 13.17 -13.16
C GLY A 60 12.62 12.62 -11.73
N LEU A 61 11.72 11.69 -11.43
CA LEU A 61 11.59 11.06 -10.13
C LEU A 61 12.24 9.67 -10.13
N ALA A 62 13.00 9.34 -9.09
CA ALA A 62 13.61 8.03 -8.93
C ALA A 62 13.49 7.53 -7.49
N ALA A 63 13.17 6.25 -7.33
CA ALA A 63 13.14 5.55 -6.05
C ALA A 63 14.41 4.73 -5.86
N ASN A 64 15.19 5.05 -4.82
CA ASN A 64 16.32 4.24 -4.39
C ASN A 64 15.84 3.25 -3.33
N MET A 65 15.84 1.96 -3.65
CA MET A 65 15.26 0.93 -2.82
C MET A 65 16.31 -0.10 -2.38
N LYS A 66 16.17 -0.55 -1.13
CA LYS A 66 16.93 -1.66 -0.57
C LYS A 66 16.02 -2.56 0.24
N PHE A 67 15.87 -3.80 -0.19
CA PHE A 67 14.98 -4.76 0.46
C PHE A 67 15.50 -6.20 0.33
N PRO A 68 15.19 -7.09 1.28
CA PRO A 68 15.57 -8.50 1.18
C PRO A 68 14.70 -9.23 0.13
N PRO A 69 15.24 -10.30 -0.48
CA PRO A 69 14.44 -11.25 -1.26
C PRO A 69 13.32 -11.88 -0.41
N VAL A 70 12.21 -12.24 -1.04
CA VAL A 70 11.11 -12.97 -0.38
C VAL A 70 11.17 -14.46 -0.68
N LEU A 71 11.78 -14.86 -1.79
CA LEU A 71 11.96 -16.27 -2.11
C LEU A 71 13.14 -16.86 -1.34
N ASP A 72 12.99 -18.11 -0.88
CA ASP A 72 14.06 -18.83 -0.18
C ASP A 72 15.17 -19.35 -1.12
N VAL A 73 14.93 -19.28 -2.43
CA VAL A 73 15.85 -19.68 -3.49
C VAL A 73 16.54 -18.45 -4.08
N PRO A 74 17.73 -18.59 -4.70
CA PRO A 74 18.34 -17.49 -5.45
C PRO A 74 17.35 -16.92 -6.45
N SER A 75 17.15 -15.61 -6.43
CA SER A 75 16.15 -14.91 -7.25
C SER A 75 16.72 -13.65 -7.88
N GLU A 76 16.08 -13.20 -8.95
CA GLU A 76 16.37 -11.94 -9.64
C GLU A 76 15.14 -11.05 -9.67
N LEU A 77 15.37 -9.74 -9.83
CA LEU A 77 14.30 -8.77 -10.03
C LEU A 77 14.07 -8.53 -11.52
N VAL A 78 12.81 -8.55 -11.91
CA VAL A 78 12.35 -8.23 -13.27
C VAL A 78 11.51 -6.97 -13.18
N GLU A 79 12.01 -5.89 -13.78
CA GLU A 79 11.28 -4.65 -13.94
C GLU A 79 10.38 -4.73 -15.18
N VAL A 80 9.10 -4.47 -14.99
CA VAL A 80 8.09 -4.49 -16.05
C VAL A 80 7.37 -3.14 -16.06
N ARG A 81 7.29 -2.54 -17.25
CA ARG A 81 6.61 -1.26 -17.47
C ARG A 81 5.45 -1.46 -18.44
N TYR A 82 4.29 -0.94 -18.09
CA TYR A 82 3.10 -1.00 -18.93
C TYR A 82 2.49 0.37 -19.14
N SER A 83 2.00 0.64 -20.35
CA SER A 83 1.16 1.80 -20.61
C SER A 83 -0.24 1.63 -20.02
N VAL A 84 -0.84 2.71 -19.52
CA VAL A 84 -2.21 2.71 -18.99
C VAL A 84 -3.23 2.88 -20.14
N PRO A 85 -4.33 2.11 -20.18
CA PRO A 85 -4.72 1.05 -19.27
C PRO A 85 -3.93 -0.24 -19.49
N PHE A 86 -3.64 -0.95 -18.40
CA PHE A 86 -2.90 -2.21 -18.42
C PHE A 86 -3.75 -3.36 -17.88
N GLY A 87 -3.40 -4.58 -18.27
CA GLY A 87 -3.92 -5.81 -17.68
C GLY A 87 -2.82 -6.49 -16.88
N LEU A 88 -3.18 -7.08 -15.73
CA LEU A 88 -2.23 -7.79 -14.87
C LEU A 88 -2.84 -9.11 -14.40
N ASP A 89 -2.21 -10.22 -14.73
CA ASP A 89 -2.66 -11.58 -14.40
C ASP A 89 -2.00 -12.07 -13.10
N VAL A 90 -2.23 -11.38 -11.98
CA VAL A 90 -1.68 -11.74 -10.65
C VAL A 90 -2.81 -12.11 -9.69
N ALA A 91 -2.59 -13.16 -8.89
CA ALA A 91 -3.54 -13.62 -7.89
C ALA A 91 -2.86 -13.86 -6.53
N PRO A 92 -3.59 -13.68 -5.41
CA PRO A 92 -3.06 -14.01 -4.09
C PRO A 92 -2.90 -15.53 -3.94
N LYS A 93 -1.69 -16.00 -3.68
CA LYS A 93 -1.35 -17.39 -3.36
C LYS A 93 -0.37 -17.43 -2.20
N GLU A 94 -0.70 -18.18 -1.15
CA GLU A 94 0.18 -18.34 0.03
C GLU A 94 0.62 -17.02 0.67
N GLY A 95 -0.23 -15.99 0.61
CA GLY A 95 0.07 -14.65 1.13
C GLY A 95 0.93 -13.78 0.22
N LEU A 96 1.29 -14.26 -0.97
CA LEU A 96 2.05 -13.54 -1.99
C LEU A 96 1.20 -13.26 -3.23
N ALA A 97 1.57 -12.21 -3.96
CA ALA A 97 0.95 -11.84 -5.22
C ALA A 97 1.69 -12.56 -6.36
N VAL A 98 1.13 -13.65 -6.91
CA VAL A 98 1.83 -14.53 -7.87
C VAL A 98 1.22 -14.40 -9.27
N CYS A 99 2.09 -14.26 -10.28
CA CYS A 99 1.71 -14.28 -11.69
C CYS A 99 1.08 -15.62 -12.07
N THR A 100 -0.11 -15.54 -12.65
CA THR A 100 -0.93 -16.69 -13.07
C THR A 100 -0.86 -16.94 -14.57
N LYS A 101 -0.44 -15.94 -15.35
CA LYS A 101 -0.19 -16.04 -16.79
C LYS A 101 1.07 -15.26 -17.14
N ASP A 102 1.72 -15.67 -18.23
CA ASP A 102 2.80 -14.89 -18.83
C ASP A 102 2.21 -13.62 -19.44
N GLY A 103 2.84 -12.48 -19.17
CA GLY A 103 2.42 -11.19 -19.73
C GLY A 103 3.34 -10.69 -20.84
N ALA A 104 2.92 -9.60 -21.48
CA ALA A 104 3.65 -9.02 -22.61
C ALA A 104 4.91 -8.27 -22.18
N GLY A 105 4.99 -7.87 -20.91
CA GLY A 105 6.09 -7.12 -20.31
C GLY A 105 7.28 -7.96 -19.89
N GLY A 106 7.17 -9.29 -19.98
CA GLY A 106 8.25 -10.23 -19.68
C GLY A 106 8.10 -10.94 -18.33
N GLU A 107 7.03 -10.68 -17.59
CA GLU A 107 6.62 -11.48 -16.43
C GLU A 107 6.17 -12.88 -16.86
N LYS A 108 6.44 -13.86 -16.00
CA LYS A 108 6.16 -15.28 -16.23
C LYS A 108 5.31 -15.85 -15.12
N VAL A 109 4.59 -16.93 -15.42
CA VAL A 109 3.86 -17.73 -14.42
C VAL A 109 4.81 -18.14 -13.30
N GLY A 110 4.42 -17.84 -12.06
CA GLY A 110 5.21 -18.14 -10.87
C GLY A 110 6.06 -16.97 -10.35
N ASP A 111 6.22 -15.90 -11.13
CA ASP A 111 6.86 -14.67 -10.65
C ASP A 111 6.03 -14.06 -9.52
N VAL A 112 6.71 -13.47 -8.53
CA VAL A 112 6.07 -12.81 -7.38
C VAL A 112 6.12 -11.29 -7.56
N LEU A 113 4.97 -10.63 -7.58
CA LEU A 113 4.90 -9.18 -7.60
C LEU A 113 5.39 -8.63 -6.24
N ARG A 114 6.50 -7.88 -6.26
CA ARG A 114 7.12 -7.30 -5.07
C ARG A 114 6.77 -5.85 -4.87
N TYR A 115 6.80 -5.07 -5.95
CA TYR A 115 6.47 -3.66 -5.89
C TYR A 115 5.62 -3.22 -7.08
N THR A 116 4.78 -2.22 -6.84
CA THR A 116 4.07 -1.48 -7.89
C THR A 116 4.23 0.01 -7.62
N SER A 117 4.28 0.83 -8.67
CA SER A 117 4.05 2.27 -8.52
C SER A 117 2.67 2.50 -7.91
N GLN A 118 2.58 3.47 -7.02
CA GLN A 118 1.34 3.89 -6.38
C GLN A 118 1.31 5.41 -6.29
N TRP A 119 0.17 5.98 -6.63
CA TRP A 119 -0.12 7.40 -6.48
C TRP A 119 -0.94 7.63 -5.22
N THR A 120 -0.41 8.44 -4.30
CA THR A 120 -1.09 8.81 -3.06
C THR A 120 -1.30 10.31 -3.00
N LEU A 121 -2.42 10.73 -2.41
CA LEU A 121 -2.70 12.13 -2.15
C LEU A 121 -2.12 12.49 -0.79
N GLY A 122 -1.15 13.40 -0.75
CA GLY A 122 -0.45 13.72 0.48
C GLY A 122 0.05 15.16 0.54
N LEU A 123 0.33 15.61 1.76
CA LEU A 123 1.26 16.71 1.93
C LEU A 123 2.65 16.21 1.53
N PRO A 124 3.44 17.02 0.81
CA PRO A 124 4.77 16.62 0.42
C PRO A 124 5.59 16.27 1.67
N ARG A 125 5.94 14.98 1.81
CA ARG A 125 6.75 14.51 2.92
C ARG A 125 8.16 15.04 2.74
N GLY A 126 8.55 16.00 3.58
CA GLY A 126 9.88 16.59 3.61
C GLY A 126 10.92 15.66 4.22
N ASP A 127 11.01 14.42 3.74
CA ASP A 127 12.12 13.53 4.04
C ASP A 127 13.05 13.53 2.82
N GLY A 128 14.27 13.99 3.02
CA GLY A 128 15.10 14.64 2.01
C GLY A 128 15.29 13.87 0.70
N VAL A 129 15.51 14.64 -0.36
CA VAL A 129 15.77 14.28 -1.76
C VAL A 129 14.48 14.24 -2.59
N ILE A 130 14.39 15.17 -3.54
CA ILE A 130 13.37 15.38 -4.59
C ILE A 130 11.92 15.66 -4.11
N THR A 131 11.62 16.90 -3.70
CA THR A 131 10.43 17.70 -4.12
C THR A 131 10.47 19.07 -3.43
N THR A 132 11.41 19.93 -3.83
CA THR A 132 11.62 21.23 -3.15
C THR A 132 10.72 22.35 -3.71
N ALA A 133 10.11 22.22 -4.89
CA ALA A 133 9.28 23.31 -5.44
C ALA A 133 7.80 23.28 -4.98
N MET A 134 7.21 22.10 -4.74
CA MET A 134 5.81 21.97 -4.30
C MET A 134 5.67 22.04 -2.76
N SER A 135 6.75 21.79 -2.01
CA SER A 135 6.73 21.72 -0.53
C SER A 135 6.52 23.05 0.17
N PHE A 136 6.79 24.18 -0.49
CA PHE A 136 6.64 25.51 0.14
C PHE A 136 5.24 26.11 0.02
N ALA A 137 4.35 25.52 -0.78
CA ALA A 137 3.01 26.05 -1.02
C ALA A 137 1.91 25.46 -0.11
N GLY A 138 2.25 24.49 0.78
CA GLY A 138 1.25 23.81 1.60
C GLY A 138 0.17 23.06 0.81
N GLY A 139 0.41 22.83 -0.48
CA GLY A 139 -0.54 22.19 -1.39
C GLY A 139 -0.56 20.68 -1.20
N ILE A 140 -1.75 20.14 -1.00
CA ILE A 140 -2.00 18.70 -1.13
C ILE A 140 -1.78 18.34 -2.60
N GLY A 141 -0.87 17.40 -2.87
CA GLY A 141 -0.49 17.00 -4.22
C GLY A 141 -0.45 15.48 -4.36
N TRP A 142 -0.58 15.01 -5.60
CA TRP A 142 -0.34 13.62 -5.92
C TRP A 142 1.15 13.32 -5.86
N GLN A 143 1.50 12.26 -5.14
CA GLN A 143 2.87 11.78 -5.01
C GLN A 143 2.94 10.33 -5.45
N VAL A 144 3.93 10.03 -6.30
CA VAL A 144 4.24 8.65 -6.71
C VAL A 144 5.26 8.04 -5.76
N SER A 145 5.07 6.76 -5.44
CA SER A 145 6.00 5.97 -4.63
C SER A 145 5.94 4.50 -5.04
N MET A 146 6.87 3.67 -4.55
CA MET A 146 6.83 2.21 -4.74
C MET A 146 6.14 1.56 -3.54
N PHE A 147 5.00 0.91 -3.78
CA PHE A 147 4.26 0.16 -2.79
C PHE A 147 4.81 -1.26 -2.67
N ASP A 148 5.13 -1.71 -1.45
CA ASP A 148 5.63 -3.06 -1.18
C ASP A 148 4.47 -4.05 -1.06
N VAL A 149 4.27 -4.82 -2.12
CA VAL A 149 3.16 -5.77 -2.27
C VAL A 149 3.31 -6.95 -1.32
N ALA A 150 4.53 -7.42 -1.04
CA ALA A 150 4.70 -8.56 -0.14
C ALA A 150 4.52 -8.18 1.35
N ARG A 151 4.55 -6.89 1.67
CA ARG A 151 4.27 -6.38 3.01
C ARG A 151 2.83 -5.90 3.18
N ALA A 152 2.01 -5.97 2.14
CA ALA A 152 0.61 -5.59 2.22
C ALA A 152 -0.11 -6.47 3.24
N GLY A 153 -0.88 -5.84 4.14
CA GLY A 153 -1.64 -6.57 5.16
C GLY A 153 -2.85 -7.28 4.58
N ARG A 154 -3.40 -6.76 3.47
CA ARG A 154 -4.59 -7.29 2.79
C ARG A 154 -4.42 -7.20 1.28
N TRP A 155 -5.06 -8.11 0.55
CA TRP A 155 -5.04 -8.11 -0.91
C TRP A 155 -5.68 -6.85 -1.50
N GLU A 156 -6.70 -6.30 -0.84
CA GLU A 156 -7.38 -5.08 -1.27
C GLU A 156 -6.43 -3.88 -1.32
N ASP A 157 -5.44 -3.82 -0.41
CA ASP A 157 -4.44 -2.74 -0.39
C ASP A 157 -3.54 -2.81 -1.64
N VAL A 158 -3.25 -4.03 -2.13
CA VAL A 158 -2.51 -4.26 -3.38
C VAL A 158 -3.33 -3.81 -4.58
N VAL A 159 -4.60 -4.18 -4.62
CA VAL A 159 -5.51 -3.76 -5.70
C VAL A 159 -5.66 -2.24 -5.71
N GLU A 160 -5.85 -1.63 -4.54
CA GLU A 160 -5.92 -0.17 -4.38
C GLU A 160 -4.66 0.51 -4.94
N ALA A 161 -3.48 0.01 -4.57
CA ALA A 161 -2.21 0.53 -5.08
C ALA A 161 -2.13 0.46 -6.61
N LEU A 162 -2.52 -0.68 -7.20
CA LEU A 162 -2.52 -0.88 -8.66
C LEU A 162 -3.45 0.10 -9.38
N VAL A 163 -4.70 0.24 -8.91
CA VAL A 163 -5.71 1.09 -9.58
C VAL A 163 -5.44 2.58 -9.42
N THR A 164 -4.53 2.99 -8.53
CA THR A 164 -4.09 4.39 -8.46
C THR A 164 -3.33 4.82 -9.72
N ASN A 165 -2.75 3.88 -10.47
CA ASN A 165 -2.12 4.11 -11.78
C ASN A 165 -3.20 4.21 -12.86
N GLU A 166 -3.82 5.38 -12.94
CA GLU A 166 -4.85 5.69 -13.94
C GLU A 166 -4.40 6.79 -14.89
N GLY A 167 -5.00 6.83 -16.08
CA GLY A 167 -4.63 7.74 -17.17
C GLY A 167 -4.77 9.23 -16.85
N SER A 168 -5.49 9.58 -15.78
CA SER A 168 -5.57 10.98 -15.30
C SER A 168 -4.33 11.42 -14.52
N ARG A 169 -3.51 10.47 -14.04
CA ARG A 169 -2.31 10.71 -13.23
C ARG A 169 -1.02 10.35 -13.96
N THR A 170 -1.03 9.24 -14.69
CA THR A 170 0.14 8.72 -15.40
C THR A 170 -0.27 7.91 -16.62
N ASP A 171 0.60 7.87 -17.60
CA ASP A 171 0.54 7.04 -18.79
C ASP A 171 1.24 5.68 -18.62
N GLU A 172 1.95 5.46 -17.50
CA GLU A 172 2.74 4.25 -17.25
C GLU A 172 2.58 3.72 -15.82
N VAL A 173 2.61 2.40 -15.67
CA VAL A 173 2.78 1.71 -14.38
C VAL A 173 4.11 0.96 -14.38
N VAL A 174 4.81 1.02 -13.24
CA VAL A 174 6.06 0.29 -13.02
C VAL A 174 5.80 -0.82 -12.01
N LEU A 175 6.14 -2.05 -12.40
CA LEU A 175 5.98 -3.26 -11.60
C LEU A 175 7.34 -3.93 -11.43
N LEU A 176 7.63 -4.41 -10.22
CA LEU A 176 8.81 -5.22 -9.95
C LEU A 176 8.38 -6.61 -9.54
N PHE A 177 8.85 -7.60 -10.28
CA PHE A 177 8.66 -9.00 -9.99
C PHE A 177 9.95 -9.62 -9.45
N GLU A 178 9.82 -10.57 -8.53
CA GLU A 178 10.91 -11.44 -8.10
C GLU A 178 10.72 -12.81 -8.74
N ARG A 179 11.73 -13.25 -9.46
CA ARG A 179 11.76 -14.51 -10.20
C ARG A 179 12.82 -15.44 -9.63
N PRO A 180 12.51 -16.71 -9.35
CA PRO A 180 13.53 -17.68 -8.96
C PRO A 180 14.49 -17.92 -10.13
N LEU A 181 15.80 -17.87 -9.85
CA LEU A 181 16.82 -18.27 -10.82
C LEU A 181 16.74 -19.78 -11.01
N SER A 182 16.58 -20.20 -12.27
CA SER A 182 16.67 -21.62 -12.60
C SER A 182 18.08 -22.10 -12.26
N THR A 183 18.19 -22.94 -11.23
CA THR A 183 19.44 -23.67 -10.96
C THR A 183 19.44 -24.85 -11.93
N GLU A 184 20.16 -24.73 -13.05
CA GLU A 184 20.49 -25.89 -13.88
C GLU A 184 21.30 -26.94 -13.09
#